data_AF-D7KSC6-F1
#
_entry.id   AF-D7KSC6-F1
#
_cell.length_a   1.000
_cell.length_b   1.000
_cell.length_c   1.000
_cell.angle_alpha   90.00
_cell.angle_beta   90.00
_cell.angle_gamma   90.00
#
_symmetry.space_group_name_H-M   'P 1'
#
loop_
_entity.id
_entity.type
_entity.pdbx_description
1 polymer ?
#
loop_
_entity_poly.entity_id
_entity_poly.type
_entity_poly.pdbx_seq_one_letter_code
_entity_poly.pdbx_strand_id
1 'polypeptide(L)'
;MAAIVNQHRSVVNKARPRRRSCLVIPHLYEMVDDPSTDSIISWSGSGESFIVWNEPEFLRDVLLRHLGLLYKEMTSFTRWLDVLGYRKVEESDEQWEYAGDCFVNEHLHRLTHSLLI
;
A
#
# COMPACT_ATOMS: atom_id res chain seq x y z
N MET A 1 -39.91 4.35 31.97
CA MET A 1 -39.91 3.68 30.66
C MET A 1 -39.23 4.60 29.66
N ALA A 2 -38.30 4.01 28.88
CA ALA A 2 -37.59 4.53 27.70
C ALA A 2 -36.69 5.78 27.84
N ALA A 3 -35.39 5.50 27.75
CA ALA A 3 -34.35 6.45 27.35
C ALA A 3 -34.52 6.81 25.86
N ILE A 4 -34.31 8.08 25.51
CA ILE A 4 -33.98 8.48 24.14
C ILE A 4 -32.68 9.26 24.22
N VAL A 5 -31.58 8.53 24.05
CA VAL A 5 -30.26 9.08 23.76
C VAL A 5 -30.33 9.65 22.35
N ASN A 6 -30.39 10.98 22.23
CA ASN A 6 -30.17 11.66 20.96
C ASN A 6 -28.67 11.67 20.68
N GLN A 7 -28.17 10.57 20.12
CA GLN A 7 -26.81 10.50 19.60
C GLN A 7 -26.77 11.27 18.28
N HIS A 8 -26.31 12.52 18.36
CA HIS A 8 -25.92 13.29 17.18
C HIS A 8 -24.78 12.52 16.51
N ARG A 9 -25.12 11.77 15.46
CA ARG A 9 -24.19 11.06 14.60
C ARG A 9 -23.34 12.12 13.89
N SER A 10 -22.12 12.32 14.37
CA SER A 10 -21.11 13.13 13.69
C SER A 10 -20.87 12.54 12.31
N VAL A 11 -21.50 13.11 11.29
CA VAL A 11 -21.07 12.96 9.90
C VAL A 11 -19.75 13.71 9.82
N VAL A 12 -18.66 13.02 10.18
CA VAL A 12 -17.32 13.46 9.81
C VAL A 12 -17.26 13.34 8.29
N ASN A 13 -17.67 14.41 7.61
CA ASN A 13 -17.29 14.66 6.23
C ASN A 13 -15.76 14.84 6.23
N LYS A 14 -15.02 13.72 6.22
CA LYS A 14 -13.60 13.73 5.87
C LYS A 14 -13.56 14.12 4.40
N ALA A 15 -13.42 15.41 4.13
CA ALA A 15 -13.11 15.92 2.81
C ALA A 15 -11.96 15.07 2.25
N ARG A 16 -12.21 14.35 1.15
CA ARG A 16 -11.18 13.53 0.50
C ARG A 16 -10.01 14.47 0.18
N PRO A 17 -8.79 14.21 0.70
CA PRO A 17 -7.64 15.04 0.37
C PRO A 17 -7.45 15.03 -1.14
N ARG A 18 -7.00 16.15 -1.69
CA ARG A 18 -6.76 16.37 -3.12
C ARG A 18 -6.15 15.12 -3.76
N ARG A 19 -6.79 14.63 -4.84
CA ARG A 19 -6.31 13.50 -5.65
C ARG A 19 -4.88 13.79 -6.10
N ARG A 20 -3.89 13.37 -5.29
CA ARG A 20 -2.54 13.17 -5.77
C ARG A 20 -2.64 11.90 -6.60
N SER A 21 -2.44 12.01 -7.91
CA SER A 21 -2.24 10.84 -8.74
C SER A 21 -1.08 10.08 -8.12
N CYS A 22 -1.32 8.88 -7.59
CA CYS A 22 -0.21 8.15 -6.99
C CYS A 22 0.76 7.69 -8.07
N LEU A 23 2.03 7.66 -7.69
CA LEU A 23 3.11 7.36 -8.62
C LEU A 23 3.27 5.85 -8.75
N VAL A 24 3.28 5.35 -9.99
CA VAL A 24 3.66 3.96 -10.27
C VAL A 24 5.16 3.82 -10.04
N ILE A 25 5.54 2.93 -9.13
CA ILE A 25 6.94 2.63 -8.80
C ILE A 25 7.23 1.21 -9.29
N PRO A 26 7.84 1.00 -10.48
CA PRO A 26 8.03 -0.34 -11.05
C PRO A 26 8.68 -1.33 -10.08
N HIS A 27 9.73 -0.91 -9.38
CA HIS A 27 10.43 -1.73 -8.38
C HIS A 27 9.56 -2.13 -7.17
N LEU A 28 8.58 -1.30 -6.79
CA LEU A 28 7.61 -1.65 -5.72
C LEU A 28 6.65 -2.74 -6.22
N TYR A 29 6.23 -2.67 -7.49
CA TYR A 29 5.38 -3.69 -8.08
C TYR A 29 6.14 -5.00 -8.23
N GLU A 30 7.35 -4.98 -8.80
CA GLU A 30 8.21 -6.17 -8.93
C GLU A 30 8.46 -6.85 -7.59
N MET A 31 8.64 -6.06 -6.51
CA MET A 31 8.81 -6.57 -5.15
C MET A 31 7.56 -7.29 -4.61
N VAL A 32 6.38 -6.75 -4.88
CA VAL A 32 5.08 -7.31 -4.40
C VAL A 32 4.63 -8.48 -5.29
N ASP A 33 5.02 -8.48 -6.56
CA ASP A 33 4.69 -9.50 -7.56
C ASP A 33 5.61 -10.73 -7.50
N ASP A 34 6.71 -10.68 -6.73
CA ASP A 34 7.61 -11.81 -6.52
C ASP A 34 7.00 -12.83 -5.54
N PRO A 35 6.63 -14.05 -5.98
CA PRO A 35 6.01 -15.04 -5.09
C PRO A 35 6.93 -15.53 -3.97
N SER A 36 8.25 -15.31 -4.08
CA SER A 36 9.21 -15.66 -3.04
C SER A 36 9.14 -14.73 -1.83
N THR A 37 8.55 -13.53 -1.98
CA THR A 37 8.38 -12.54 -0.92
C THR A 37 6.98 -12.56 -0.30
N ASP A 38 6.04 -13.37 -0.82
CA ASP A 38 4.63 -13.44 -0.39
C ASP A 38 4.43 -13.64 1.13
N SER A 39 5.35 -14.34 1.81
CA SER A 39 5.30 -14.51 3.26
C SER A 39 5.64 -13.25 4.06
N ILE A 40 6.20 -12.23 3.41
CA ILE A 40 6.67 -10.97 3.99
C ILE A 40 5.86 -9.80 3.44
N ILE A 41 5.64 -9.75 2.13
CA ILE A 41 4.84 -8.77 1.42
C ILE A 41 4.09 -9.45 0.28
N SER A 42 2.80 -9.19 0.15
CA SER A 42 1.99 -9.77 -0.93
C SER A 42 0.91 -8.80 -1.41
N TRP A 43 0.32 -9.11 -2.56
CA TRP A 43 -0.95 -8.49 -2.95
C TRP A 43 -2.06 -8.87 -1.97
N SER A 44 -3.03 -7.96 -1.79
CA SER A 44 -4.30 -8.30 -1.18
C SER A 44 -5.14 -9.17 -2.14
N GLY A 45 -6.16 -9.84 -1.63
CA GLY A 45 -7.03 -10.71 -2.44
C GLY A 45 -7.75 -9.99 -3.59
N SER A 46 -7.86 -8.66 -3.57
CA SER A 46 -8.40 -7.87 -4.69
C SER A 46 -7.34 -7.42 -5.69
N GLY A 47 -6.05 -7.45 -5.32
CA GLY A 47 -4.95 -6.94 -6.15
C GLY A 47 -4.90 -5.41 -6.28
N GLU A 48 -5.70 -4.67 -5.50
CA GLU A 48 -5.73 -3.20 -5.53
C GLU A 48 -4.91 -2.56 -4.39
N SER A 49 -4.36 -3.41 -3.51
CA SER A 49 -3.55 -3.04 -2.36
C SER A 49 -2.48 -4.11 -2.13
N PHE A 50 -1.42 -3.72 -1.43
CA PHE A 50 -0.42 -4.66 -0.96
C PHE A 50 -0.37 -4.65 0.57
N ILE A 51 0.09 -5.77 1.11
CA ILE A 51 0.07 -6.07 2.52
C ILE A 51 1.49 -6.45 2.92
N VAL A 52 2.02 -5.82 3.98
CA VAL A 52 3.26 -6.23 4.64
C VAL A 52 2.90 -7.00 5.91
N TRP A 53 3.30 -8.28 5.95
CA TRP A 53 3.01 -9.22 7.04
C TRP A 53 4.10 -9.23 8.12
N ASN A 54 5.35 -9.02 7.72
CA ASN A 54 6.50 -9.10 8.62
C ASN A 54 7.40 -7.86 8.47
N GLU A 55 7.16 -6.84 9.31
CA GLU A 55 7.92 -5.58 9.33
C GLU A 55 9.45 -5.79 9.37
N PRO A 56 10.03 -6.52 10.34
CA PRO A 56 11.48 -6.58 10.47
C PRO A 56 12.15 -7.31 9.30
N GLU A 57 11.53 -8.34 8.72
CA GLU A 57 12.04 -9.00 7.51
C GLU A 57 11.86 -8.13 6.27
N PHE A 58 10.73 -7.42 6.16
CA PHE A 58 10.49 -6.49 5.06
C PHE A 58 11.56 -5.41 4.97
N LEU A 59 11.83 -4.73 6.09
CA LEU A 59 12.80 -3.62 6.13
C LEU A 59 14.24 -4.07 5.86
N ARG A 60 14.63 -5.25 6.35
CA ARG A 60 16.01 -5.74 6.24
C ARG A 60 16.27 -6.46 4.92
N ASP A 61 15.37 -7.35 4.52
CA ASP A 61 15.65 -8.33 3.47
C ASP A 61 15.00 -7.93 2.16
N VAL A 62 13.75 -7.47 2.16
CA VAL A 62 13.00 -7.24 0.92
C VAL A 62 13.23 -5.82 0.39
N LEU A 63 13.05 -4.81 1.23
CA LEU A 63 13.17 -3.40 0.86
C LEU A 63 14.60 -3.07 0.39
N LEU A 64 15.60 -3.56 1.10
CA LEU A 64 17.00 -3.34 0.76
C LEU A 64 17.38 -4.00 -0.57
N ARG A 65 16.83 -5.20 -0.87
CA ARG A 65 17.13 -5.93 -2.11
C ARG A 65 16.53 -5.28 -3.34
N HIS A 66 15.30 -4.78 -3.25
CA HIS A 66 14.59 -4.25 -4.43
C HIS A 66 14.75 -2.75 -4.64
N LEU A 67 14.83 -1.96 -3.56
CA LEU A 67 14.90 -0.49 -3.64
C LEU A 67 16.25 0.08 -3.21
N GLY A 68 17.13 -0.72 -2.60
CA GLY A 68 18.42 -0.23 -2.06
C GLY A 68 18.26 0.81 -0.93
N LEU A 69 17.04 0.96 -0.40
CA LEU A 69 16.69 1.92 0.64
C LEU A 69 16.80 1.26 2.01
N LEU A 70 17.46 1.95 2.94
CA LEU A 70 17.59 1.49 4.32
C LEU A 70 16.66 2.31 5.22
N TYR A 71 15.46 1.79 5.45
CA TYR A 71 14.57 2.30 6.49
C TYR A 71 14.71 1.45 7.75
N LYS A 72 14.71 2.10 8.92
CA LYS A 72 14.80 1.42 10.22
C LYS A 72 13.43 1.15 10.85
N GLU A 73 12.39 1.83 10.36
CA GLU A 73 11.04 1.80 10.93
C GLU A 73 10.01 1.87 9.80
N MET A 74 8.90 1.14 9.94
CA MET A 74 7.77 1.19 8.99
C MET A 74 7.14 2.58 8.87
N THR A 75 7.32 3.43 9.87
CA THR A 75 6.91 4.84 9.85
C THR A 75 7.58 5.63 8.73
N SER A 76 8.85 5.35 8.44
CA SER A 76 9.62 6.03 7.38
C SER A 76 9.17 5.58 5.99
N PHE A 77 8.91 4.28 5.85
CA PHE A 77 8.32 3.70 4.64
C PHE A 77 6.91 4.26 4.37
N THR A 78 6.07 4.34 5.42
CA THR A 78 4.73 4.94 5.33
C THR A 78 4.78 6.39 4.86
N ARG A 79 5.71 7.21 5.38
CA ARG A 79 5.87 8.60 4.91
C ARG A 79 6.31 8.69 3.46
N TRP A 80 7.18 7.79 3.01
CA TRP A 80 7.58 7.72 1.62
C TRP A 80 6.37 7.39 0.73
N LEU A 81 5.57 6.40 1.10
CA LEU A 81 4.32 6.04 0.43
C LEU A 81 3.29 7.19 0.41
N ASP A 82 3.14 7.94 1.50
CA ASP A 82 2.25 9.11 1.57
C ASP A 82 2.65 10.21 0.57
N VAL A 83 3.96 10.42 0.38
CA VAL A 83 4.49 11.36 -0.62
C VAL A 83 4.17 10.88 -2.03
N LEU A 84 4.29 9.57 -2.26
CA LEU A 84 3.96 8.92 -3.53
C LEU A 84 2.44 8.84 -3.79
N GLY A 85 1.59 9.20 -2.81
CA GLY A 85 0.13 9.24 -2.95
C GLY A 85 -0.60 7.95 -2.56
N TYR A 86 0.10 7.01 -1.92
CA TYR A 86 -0.47 5.77 -1.40
C TYR A 86 -1.17 6.09 -0.08
N ARG A 87 -2.23 5.36 0.22
CA ARG A 87 -3.02 5.53 1.43
C ARG A 87 -2.88 4.30 2.30
N LYS A 88 -2.66 4.52 3.58
CA LYS A 88 -2.73 3.47 4.58
C LYS A 88 -4.17 3.02 4.76
N VAL A 89 -4.43 1.72 4.57
CA VAL A 89 -5.73 1.08 4.76
C VAL A 89 -5.83 0.49 6.15
N GLU A 90 -4.81 -0.30 6.53
CA GLU A 90 -4.75 -0.98 7.81
C GLU A 90 -3.38 -0.81 8.48
N GLU A 91 -3.42 -0.65 9.80
CA GLU A 91 -2.25 -0.59 10.70
C GLU A 91 -2.54 -1.51 11.88
N SER A 92 -2.06 -2.76 11.80
CA SER A 92 -2.11 -3.69 12.91
C SER A 92 -0.72 -4.27 13.17
N ASP A 93 -0.54 -4.91 14.33
CA ASP A 93 0.74 -5.52 14.71
C ASP A 93 1.13 -6.69 13.77
N GLU A 94 0.16 -7.26 13.07
CA GLU A 94 0.32 -8.40 12.16
C GLU A 94 0.28 -7.98 10.68
N GLN A 95 -0.28 -6.82 10.37
CA GLN A 95 -0.59 -6.44 8.99
C GLN A 95 -0.50 -4.93 8.74
N TRP A 96 0.26 -4.54 7.73
CA TRP A 96 0.32 -3.17 7.21
C TRP A 96 -0.17 -3.14 5.77
N GLU A 97 -1.38 -2.65 5.56
CA GLU A 97 -1.98 -2.59 4.22
C GLU A 97 -1.95 -1.17 3.64
N TYR A 98 -1.53 -1.09 2.37
CA TYR A 98 -1.47 0.14 1.62
C TYR A 98 -2.20 0.00 0.28
N ALA A 99 -3.12 0.93 0.02
CA ALA A 99 -3.84 1.03 -1.24
C ALA A 99 -3.42 2.28 -2.01
N GLY A 100 -3.40 2.19 -3.33
CA GLY A 100 -3.11 3.30 -4.21
C GLY A 100 -4.00 3.24 -5.43
N ASP A 101 -4.58 4.37 -5.84
CA ASP A 101 -5.45 4.44 -7.03
C ASP A 101 -4.68 4.19 -8.37
N CYS A 102 -3.37 3.95 -8.29
CA CYS A 102 -2.44 3.62 -9.37
C CYS A 102 -2.19 2.11 -9.46
N PHE A 103 -2.58 1.33 -8.43
CA PHE A 103 -2.61 -0.13 -8.45
C PHE A 103 -3.83 -0.61 -9.21
N VAL A 104 -3.84 -0.33 -10.51
CA VAL A 104 -4.74 -0.98 -11.44
C VAL A 104 -3.92 -2.07 -12.12
N ASN A 105 -4.03 -3.29 -11.58
CA ASN A 105 -3.40 -4.51 -12.10
C ASN A 105 -3.69 -4.77 -13.60
N GLU A 106 -4.63 -4.05 -14.22
CA GLU A 106 -4.87 -4.11 -15.67
C GLU A 106 -3.93 -3.25 -16.53
N HIS A 107 -3.19 -2.27 -16.01
CA HIS A 107 -2.39 -1.39 -16.87
C HIS A 107 -0.93 -1.81 -17.07
N LEU A 108 -0.37 -2.65 -16.19
CA LEU A 108 1.02 -3.10 -16.35
C LEU A 108 1.16 -4.12 -17.51
N HIS A 109 0.15 -4.97 -17.73
CA HIS A 109 0.09 -5.88 -18.87
C HIS A 109 0.04 -5.19 -20.25
N ARG A 110 -0.35 -3.90 -20.32
CA ARG A 110 -0.38 -3.14 -21.58
C ARG A 110 0.94 -2.49 -21.94
N LEU A 111 1.83 -2.23 -20.97
CA LEU A 111 3.10 -1.55 -21.23
C LEU A 111 4.18 -2.51 -21.72
N THR A 112 4.18 -3.76 -21.23
CA THR A 112 5.14 -4.79 -21.64
C THR A 112 4.85 -5.39 -23.02
N HIS A 113 3.63 -5.30 -23.54
CA HIS A 113 3.29 -5.77 -24.89
C HIS A 113 3.56 -4.76 -26.02
N SER A 114 3.90 -3.51 -25.71
CA SER A 114 4.12 -2.47 -26.74
C SER A 114 5.59 -2.17 -27.06
N LEU A 115 6.54 -2.81 -26.37
CA LEU A 115 7.99 -2.60 -26.56
C LEU A 115 8.72 -3.83 -27.14
N LEU A 116 7.97 -4.80 -27.68
CA LEU A 116 8.51 -5.97 -28.39
C LEU A 116 8.01 -6.03 -29.85
N ILE A 117 8.00 -4.89 -30.55
CA ILE A 117 7.88 -4.83 -32.03
C ILE A 117 9.02 -3.99 -32.58
#